data_AF-A0A4Q3WQQ4-F1
#
_entry.id   AF-A0A4Q3WQQ4-F1
#
_cell.length_a   1.000
_cell.length_b   1.000
_cell.length_c   1.000
_cell.angle_alpha   90.00
_cell.angle_beta   90.00
_cell.angle_gamma   90.00
#
_symmetry.space_group_name_H-M   'P 1'
#
loop_
_entity.id
_entity.type
_entity.pdbx_description
1 polymer ?
#
loop_
_entity_poly.entity_id
_entity_poly.type
_entity_poly.pdbx_seq_one_letter_code
_entity_poly.pdbx_strand_id
1 'polypeptide(L)'
;MSAPVQTEAPPELEIENPTENVETEVEDEEEEGEEFSPAHLFLEDFVVTALLSAGRPLRGGEIAQRADTFVLPRQGLRESLKDSKLVTFAGREWDAIWRSSRKGLSREERSRQPVESMIRELLLAVGKPLPVPVIAREVNLMRNEFDPGMKASVANVLKGARFALEIVPDVWVHQNFLLSTGAPKDELLIRENGLDKDPDFQGLFEFAEITKKDPAGIAKELMEFTGGPLSQKVIGFFAHRATPQGFSTQKVAAALNDRAVFQPLISGFVMLQSQLADLRGQVESFLAEFAGPKLSNDAMQELLKQKILPSQVVAPRQDELDQLKGLAKGADGAPLELASVVLDVLEMEADDPKLVPTLHGLNDALRRDPAWLPSGVGRYI
;
A
#
# COMPACT_ATOMS: atom_id res chain seq x y z
N MET A 1 66.97 30.22 64.31
CA MET A 1 67.03 31.38 63.40
C MET A 1 66.63 30.92 62.01
N SER A 2 65.76 31.72 61.39
CA SER A 2 65.34 31.72 59.97
C SER A 2 64.32 30.68 59.50
N ALA A 3 63.15 31.22 59.17
CA ALA A 3 61.95 30.61 58.61
C ALA A 3 61.99 30.56 57.07
N PRO A 4 61.19 29.68 56.41
CA PRO A 4 61.22 29.48 54.97
C PRO A 4 60.29 30.42 54.19
N VAL A 5 60.69 30.66 52.94
CA VAL A 5 60.15 31.60 51.94
C VAL A 5 58.86 31.06 51.28
N GLN A 6 57.92 31.98 51.04
CA GLN A 6 56.63 31.74 50.40
C GLN A 6 56.68 31.79 48.86
N THR A 7 55.71 31.05 48.31
CA THR A 7 55.21 30.81 46.95
C THR A 7 54.83 32.03 46.10
N GLU A 8 54.95 31.88 44.77
CA GLU A 8 53.97 32.41 43.80
C GLU A 8 53.72 31.40 42.67
N ALA A 9 52.46 31.25 42.27
CA ALA A 9 51.96 30.41 41.18
C ALA A 9 51.65 31.28 39.94
N PRO A 10 51.69 30.70 38.72
CA PRO A 10 51.54 31.45 37.46
C PRO A 10 50.07 31.78 37.12
N PRO A 11 49.83 32.76 36.23
CA PRO A 11 48.53 33.41 36.05
C PRO A 11 47.52 32.58 35.24
N GLU A 12 46.25 32.77 35.59
CA GLU A 12 45.06 32.20 34.94
C GLU A 12 44.83 32.85 33.56
N LEU A 13 44.54 32.02 32.55
CA LEU A 13 44.06 32.45 31.24
C LEU A 13 42.54 32.50 31.26
N GLU A 14 41.98 33.69 31.13
CA GLU A 14 40.55 33.93 30.92
C GLU A 14 40.14 33.43 29.54
N ILE A 15 39.22 32.45 29.50
CA ILE A 15 38.53 32.02 28.28
C ILE A 15 37.18 32.72 28.28
N GLU A 16 37.02 33.74 27.42
CA GLU A 16 35.74 34.37 27.13
C GLU A 16 34.80 33.34 26.47
N ASN A 17 33.65 33.07 27.09
CA ASN A 17 32.55 32.34 26.49
C ASN A 17 31.69 33.31 25.67
N PRO A 18 31.61 33.20 24.33
CA PRO A 18 30.58 33.89 23.59
C PRO A 18 29.29 33.06 23.67
N THR A 19 28.40 33.44 24.57
CA THR A 19 26.98 33.07 24.46
C THR A 19 26.37 33.84 23.30
N GLU A 20 26.51 33.30 22.09
CA GLU A 20 25.60 33.63 20.98
C GLU A 20 24.33 32.79 21.17
N ASN A 21 23.26 33.48 21.58
CA ASN A 21 21.89 33.02 21.44
C ASN A 21 21.60 32.87 19.94
N VAL A 22 21.82 31.67 19.40
CA VAL A 22 21.14 31.22 18.20
C VAL A 22 19.75 30.79 18.66
N GLU A 23 18.80 31.74 18.64
CA GLU A 23 17.39 31.41 18.52
C GLU A 23 17.26 30.60 17.23
N THR A 24 17.32 29.28 17.39
CA THR A 24 16.95 28.36 16.32
C THR A 24 15.43 28.48 16.31
N GLU A 25 14.90 29.27 15.39
CA GLU A 25 13.52 29.12 14.93
C GLU A 25 13.44 27.66 14.47
N VAL A 26 13.00 26.80 15.40
CA VAL A 26 12.41 25.52 15.04
C VAL A 26 11.13 25.94 14.35
N GLU A 27 11.21 26.07 13.02
CA GLU A 27 10.04 25.91 12.19
C GLU A 27 9.47 24.55 12.61
N ASP A 28 8.45 24.59 13.47
CA ASP A 28 7.50 23.50 13.59
C ASP A 28 6.93 23.35 12.18
N GLU A 29 7.60 22.53 11.36
CA GLU A 29 6.96 21.86 10.25
C GLU A 29 5.81 21.10 10.93
N GLU A 30 4.64 21.73 10.97
CA GLU A 30 3.37 21.04 11.07
C GLU A 30 3.44 20.01 9.94
N GLU A 31 3.93 18.80 10.25
CA GLU A 31 3.65 17.63 9.45
C GLU A 31 2.12 17.63 9.38
N GLU A 32 1.58 18.16 8.27
CA GLU A 32 0.17 18.05 7.93
C GLU A 32 -0.10 16.56 7.99
N GLY A 33 -0.59 16.11 9.16
CA GLY A 33 -0.75 14.70 9.45
C GLY A 33 -1.69 14.19 8.39
N GLU A 34 -1.19 13.33 7.50
CA GLU A 34 -1.98 12.70 6.45
C GLU A 34 -3.28 12.19 7.11
N GLU A 35 -4.39 12.87 6.83
CA GLU A 35 -5.66 12.55 7.45
C GLU A 35 -5.99 11.11 7.09
N PHE A 36 -6.21 10.26 8.09
CA PHE A 36 -6.47 8.85 7.87
C PHE A 36 -7.71 8.68 7.00
N SER A 37 -7.52 8.14 5.80
CA SER A 37 -8.60 7.88 4.84
C SER A 37 -8.86 6.37 4.75
N PRO A 38 -9.99 5.86 5.26
CA PRO A 38 -10.40 4.47 5.09
C PRO A 38 -10.47 4.04 3.62
N ALA A 39 -10.89 4.95 2.73
CA ALA A 39 -10.95 4.71 1.30
C ALA A 39 -9.56 4.50 0.68
N HIS A 40 -8.58 5.34 1.05
CA HIS A 40 -7.20 5.18 0.61
C HIS A 40 -6.57 3.88 1.15
N LEU A 41 -6.76 3.58 2.44
CA LEU A 41 -6.31 2.33 3.06
C LEU A 41 -6.86 1.10 2.33
N PHE A 42 -8.16 1.10 2.02
CA PHE A 42 -8.80 0.00 1.30
C PHE A 42 -8.27 -0.14 -0.13
N LEU A 43 -8.10 0.98 -0.82
CA LEU A 43 -7.56 0.99 -2.19
C LEU A 43 -6.15 0.42 -2.24
N GLU A 44 -5.29 0.83 -1.32
CA GLU A 44 -3.92 0.31 -1.21
C GLU A 44 -3.92 -1.19 -0.83
N ASP A 45 -4.77 -1.63 0.12
CA ASP A 45 -4.91 -3.07 0.43
C ASP A 45 -5.41 -3.87 -0.78
N PHE A 46 -6.35 -3.33 -1.55
CA PHE A 46 -6.88 -4.00 -2.73
C PHE A 46 -5.77 -4.26 -3.75
N VAL A 47 -4.94 -3.26 -4.06
CA VAL A 47 -3.80 -3.42 -4.98
C VAL A 47 -2.76 -4.39 -4.41
N VAL A 48 -2.37 -4.22 -3.15
CA VAL A 48 -1.41 -5.11 -2.48
C VAL A 48 -1.91 -6.56 -2.49
N THR A 49 -3.18 -6.79 -2.18
CA THR A 49 -3.82 -8.11 -2.24
C THR A 49 -3.82 -8.68 -3.66
N ALA A 50 -4.10 -7.86 -4.68
CA ALA A 50 -4.05 -8.28 -6.07
C ALA A 50 -2.63 -8.71 -6.48
N LEU A 51 -1.61 -7.93 -6.12
CA LEU A 51 -0.20 -8.21 -6.41
C LEU A 51 0.32 -9.46 -5.67
N LEU A 52 -0.08 -9.65 -4.42
CA LEU A 52 0.22 -10.85 -3.64
C LEU A 52 -0.51 -12.07 -4.21
N SER A 53 -1.74 -11.93 -4.68
CA SER A 53 -2.47 -13.05 -5.31
C SER A 53 -1.82 -13.46 -6.63
N ALA A 54 -1.44 -12.48 -7.46
CA ALA A 54 -0.82 -12.72 -8.77
C ALA A 54 0.63 -13.22 -8.69
N GLY A 55 1.40 -12.80 -7.69
CA GLY A 55 2.83 -13.14 -7.58
C GLY A 55 3.69 -12.55 -8.69
N ARG A 56 3.24 -11.45 -9.32
CA ARG A 56 3.97 -10.69 -10.35
C ARG A 56 3.48 -9.24 -10.39
N PRO A 57 4.19 -8.34 -11.10
CA PRO A 57 3.63 -7.04 -11.47
C PRO A 57 2.34 -7.21 -12.29
N LEU A 58 1.43 -6.25 -12.11
CA LEU A 58 0.11 -6.24 -12.77
C LEU A 58 -0.09 -4.92 -13.51
N ARG A 59 -0.68 -4.96 -14.70
CA ARG A 59 -1.16 -3.72 -15.36
C ARG A 59 -2.42 -3.20 -14.68
N GLY A 60 -2.71 -1.91 -14.77
CA GLY A 60 -3.93 -1.36 -14.17
C GLY A 60 -5.20 -1.95 -14.77
N GLY A 61 -5.18 -2.42 -16.03
CA GLY A 61 -6.26 -3.22 -16.60
C GLY A 61 -6.52 -4.56 -15.89
N GLU A 62 -5.47 -5.25 -15.44
CA GLU A 62 -5.59 -6.51 -14.69
C GLU A 62 -6.06 -6.28 -13.25
N ILE A 63 -5.70 -5.14 -12.66
CA ILE A 63 -6.17 -4.71 -11.33
C ILE A 63 -7.64 -4.34 -11.41
N ALA A 64 -8.06 -3.56 -12.41
CA ALA A 64 -9.45 -3.19 -12.63
C ALA A 64 -10.35 -4.42 -12.86
N GLN A 65 -9.87 -5.42 -13.60
CA GLN A 65 -10.59 -6.69 -13.78
C GLN A 65 -10.81 -7.48 -12.49
N ARG A 66 -9.98 -7.27 -11.46
CA ARG A 66 -10.15 -7.90 -10.14
C ARG A 66 -11.10 -7.13 -9.23
N ALA A 67 -11.51 -5.93 -9.63
CA ALA A 67 -12.36 -5.08 -8.82
C ALA A 67 -13.82 -5.53 -8.82
N ASP A 68 -14.22 -6.44 -9.74
CA ASP A 68 -15.48 -7.22 -9.96
C ASP A 68 -16.82 -6.59 -9.53
N THR A 69 -16.85 -6.02 -8.34
CA THR A 69 -17.93 -5.38 -7.61
C THR A 69 -17.92 -3.85 -7.58
N PHE A 70 -16.85 -3.18 -8.01
CA PHE A 70 -16.77 -1.72 -8.04
C PHE A 70 -15.89 -1.21 -9.20
N VAL A 71 -16.11 0.05 -9.60
CA VAL A 71 -15.37 0.69 -10.69
C VAL A 71 -14.06 1.26 -10.18
N LEU A 72 -12.98 0.93 -10.89
CA LEU A 72 -11.64 1.41 -10.56
C LEU A 72 -11.07 2.27 -11.71
N PRO A 73 -11.31 3.60 -11.69
CA PRO A 73 -10.67 4.51 -12.64
C PRO A 73 -9.14 4.42 -12.51
N ARG A 74 -8.45 4.03 -13.58
CA ARG A 74 -6.99 3.81 -13.55
C ARG A 74 -6.21 5.08 -13.26
N GLN A 75 -6.66 6.23 -13.76
CA GLN A 75 -6.06 7.52 -13.44
C GLN A 75 -6.21 7.85 -11.95
N GLY A 76 -7.42 7.69 -11.40
CA GLY A 76 -7.63 7.91 -9.98
C GLY A 76 -6.79 6.97 -9.12
N LEU A 77 -6.65 5.70 -9.53
CA LEU A 77 -5.74 4.76 -8.88
C LEU A 77 -4.29 5.24 -8.88
N ARG A 78 -3.81 5.77 -10.03
CA ARG A 78 -2.44 6.26 -10.17
C ARG A 78 -2.18 7.48 -9.30
N GLU A 79 -3.06 8.48 -9.36
CA GLU A 79 -2.92 9.70 -8.57
C GLU A 79 -3.02 9.44 -7.07
N SER A 80 -4.00 8.64 -6.66
CA SER A 80 -4.21 8.33 -5.24
C SER A 80 -3.07 7.52 -4.63
N LEU A 81 -2.38 6.66 -5.40
CA LEU A 81 -1.30 5.81 -4.89
C LEU A 81 0.11 6.27 -5.32
N LYS A 82 0.25 7.50 -5.84
CA LYS A 82 1.55 8.01 -6.32
C LYS A 82 2.62 8.07 -5.22
N ASP A 83 2.21 8.38 -4.00
CA ASP A 83 3.05 8.52 -2.81
C ASP A 83 2.98 7.28 -1.89
N SER A 84 2.40 6.17 -2.39
CA SER A 84 2.29 4.93 -1.62
C SER A 84 3.66 4.41 -1.20
N LYS A 85 3.76 3.98 0.06
CA LYS A 85 4.96 3.33 0.62
C LYS A 85 5.00 1.83 0.33
N LEU A 86 3.94 1.26 -0.23
CA LEU A 86 3.78 -0.18 -0.48
C LEU A 86 3.81 -0.56 -1.96
N VAL A 87 3.31 0.31 -2.84
CA VAL A 87 3.22 0.04 -4.28
C VAL A 87 3.91 1.12 -5.10
N THR A 88 4.35 0.75 -6.29
CA THR A 88 4.96 1.68 -7.25
C THR A 88 4.43 1.37 -8.64
N PHE A 89 4.21 2.41 -9.43
CA PHE A 89 3.81 2.30 -10.82
C PHE A 89 4.99 2.66 -11.73
N ALA A 90 5.53 1.67 -12.43
CA ALA A 90 6.66 1.86 -13.33
C ALA A 90 6.51 1.01 -14.59
N GLY A 91 6.75 1.61 -15.76
CA GLY A 91 6.68 0.89 -17.04
C GLY A 91 5.29 0.35 -17.39
N ARG A 92 4.22 1.03 -16.94
CA ARG A 92 2.80 0.62 -17.09
C ARG A 92 2.41 -0.62 -16.28
N GLU A 93 3.15 -0.91 -15.22
CA GLU A 93 2.87 -2.00 -14.31
C GLU A 93 2.97 -1.51 -12.86
N TRP A 94 2.03 -1.98 -12.05
CA TRP A 94 2.07 -1.88 -10.60
C TRP A 94 2.93 -3.01 -10.05
N ASP A 95 3.87 -2.65 -9.20
CA ASP A 95 4.71 -3.60 -8.46
C ASP A 95 4.74 -3.23 -6.99
N ALA A 96 5.12 -4.19 -6.16
CA ALA A 96 5.26 -3.98 -4.73
C ALA A 96 6.66 -3.44 -4.40
N ILE A 97 6.74 -2.46 -3.50
CA ILE A 97 8.00 -1.79 -3.14
C ILE A 97 9.00 -2.77 -2.50
N TRP A 98 8.55 -3.74 -1.70
CA TRP A 98 9.44 -4.76 -1.11
C TRP A 98 10.08 -5.68 -2.16
N ARG A 99 9.51 -5.79 -3.37
CA ARG A 99 10.15 -6.51 -4.49
C ARG A 99 11.18 -5.63 -5.21
N SER A 100 10.91 -4.32 -5.29
CA SER A 100 11.78 -3.37 -5.97
C SER A 100 12.94 -2.87 -5.12
N SER A 101 12.85 -2.95 -3.78
CA SER A 101 13.87 -2.51 -2.82
C SER A 101 15.27 -3.09 -3.09
N ARG A 102 15.34 -4.24 -3.77
CA ARG A 102 16.58 -4.97 -4.10
C ARG A 102 16.91 -4.97 -5.59
N LYS A 103 16.17 -4.22 -6.43
CA LYS A 103 16.43 -4.16 -7.89
C LYS A 103 17.84 -3.63 -8.22
N GLY A 104 18.42 -2.77 -7.37
CA GLY A 104 19.79 -2.27 -7.53
C GLY A 104 20.90 -3.29 -7.22
N LEU A 105 20.58 -4.41 -6.58
CA LEU A 105 21.56 -5.45 -6.24
C LEU A 105 21.71 -6.45 -7.40
N SER A 106 22.93 -6.95 -7.60
CA SER A 106 23.20 -8.07 -8.49
C SER A 106 22.55 -9.36 -7.98
N ARG A 107 22.39 -10.36 -8.86
CA ARG A 107 21.80 -11.66 -8.50
C ARG A 107 22.59 -12.37 -7.38
N GLU A 108 23.91 -12.27 -7.40
CA GLU A 108 24.78 -12.85 -6.37
C GLU A 108 24.64 -12.13 -5.02
N GLU A 109 24.48 -10.81 -5.03
CA GLU A 109 24.25 -10.06 -3.80
C GLU A 109 22.89 -10.40 -3.19
N ARG A 110 21.84 -10.50 -4.02
CA ARG A 110 20.51 -10.90 -3.56
C ARG A 110 20.49 -12.29 -2.94
N SER A 111 21.22 -13.26 -3.50
CA SER A 111 21.25 -14.63 -2.99
C SER A 111 22.00 -14.76 -1.65
N ARG A 112 22.96 -13.87 -1.38
CA ARG A 112 23.71 -13.78 -0.11
C ARG A 112 22.91 -13.16 1.03
N GLN A 113 21.83 -12.45 0.73
CA GLN A 113 21.01 -11.80 1.75
C GLN A 113 20.28 -12.84 2.61
N PRO A 114 20.23 -12.65 3.95
CA PRO A 114 19.51 -13.56 4.83
C PRO A 114 18.02 -13.63 4.49
N VAL A 115 17.48 -14.85 4.37
CA VAL A 115 16.04 -15.08 4.16
C VAL A 115 15.21 -14.43 5.27
N GLU A 116 15.69 -14.44 6.52
CA GLU A 116 15.04 -13.77 7.65
C GLU A 116 14.80 -12.28 7.41
N SER A 117 15.78 -11.57 6.84
CA SER A 117 15.67 -10.14 6.55
C SER A 117 14.55 -9.87 5.54
N MET A 118 14.43 -10.70 4.50
CA MET A 118 13.38 -10.59 3.48
C MET A 118 12.00 -10.90 4.03
N ILE A 119 11.88 -11.94 4.89
CA ILE A 119 10.62 -12.27 5.56
C ILE A 119 10.19 -11.12 6.46
N ARG A 120 11.11 -10.54 7.24
CA ARG A 120 10.81 -9.39 8.11
C ARG A 120 10.35 -8.19 7.30
N GLU A 121 11.08 -7.84 6.25
CA GLU A 121 10.75 -6.75 5.33
C GLU A 121 9.33 -6.93 4.75
N LEU A 122 9.02 -8.12 4.24
CA LEU A 122 7.70 -8.45 3.70
C LEU A 122 6.59 -8.35 4.75
N LEU A 123 6.73 -9.02 5.89
CA LEU A 123 5.69 -9.05 6.91
C LEU A 123 5.47 -7.67 7.54
N LEU A 124 6.53 -6.88 7.69
CA LEU A 124 6.45 -5.50 8.18
C LEU A 124 5.79 -4.58 7.14
N ALA A 125 6.14 -4.69 5.86
CA ALA A 125 5.56 -3.85 4.82
C ALA A 125 4.07 -4.16 4.62
N VAL A 126 3.70 -5.43 4.50
CA VAL A 126 2.31 -5.80 4.23
C VAL A 126 1.43 -5.62 5.46
N GLY A 127 1.92 -6.00 6.64
CA GLY A 127 1.20 -5.84 7.90
C GLY A 127 -0.07 -6.66 8.10
N LYS A 128 -0.33 -7.65 7.23
CA LYS A 128 -1.44 -8.60 7.39
C LYS A 128 -0.98 -10.04 7.55
N PRO A 129 -1.84 -10.93 8.06
CA PRO A 129 -1.50 -12.34 8.17
C PRO A 129 -1.27 -12.99 6.80
N LEU A 130 -0.08 -13.56 6.60
CA LEU A 130 0.31 -14.22 5.35
C LEU A 130 0.59 -15.71 5.57
N PRO A 131 0.10 -16.58 4.66
CA PRO A 131 0.42 -18.00 4.73
C PRO A 131 1.84 -18.27 4.22
N VAL A 132 2.53 -19.27 4.80
CA VAL A 132 3.91 -19.65 4.45
C VAL A 132 4.15 -19.81 2.94
N PRO A 133 3.26 -20.44 2.14
CA PRO A 133 3.44 -20.52 0.68
C PRO A 133 3.51 -19.16 -0.02
N VAL A 134 2.73 -18.17 0.45
CA VAL A 134 2.77 -16.81 -0.10
C VAL A 134 4.10 -16.15 0.26
N ILE A 135 4.50 -16.21 1.54
CA ILE A 135 5.79 -15.67 2.01
C ILE A 135 6.96 -16.27 1.20
N ALA A 136 6.99 -17.59 1.03
CA ALA A 136 8.05 -18.28 0.29
C ALA A 136 8.12 -17.86 -1.19
N ARG A 137 6.96 -17.69 -1.84
CA ARG A 137 6.92 -17.18 -3.22
C ARG A 137 7.47 -15.75 -3.29
N GLU A 138 7.05 -14.86 -2.40
CA GLU A 138 7.52 -13.48 -2.39
C GLU A 138 9.04 -13.40 -2.12
N VAL A 139 9.58 -14.23 -1.22
CA VAL A 139 11.02 -14.31 -0.98
C VAL A 139 11.78 -14.78 -2.22
N ASN A 140 11.27 -15.79 -2.95
CA ASN A 140 11.85 -16.22 -4.22
C ASN A 140 11.88 -15.08 -5.26
N LEU A 141 10.80 -14.29 -5.34
CA LEU A 141 10.73 -13.12 -6.22
C LEU A 141 11.74 -12.04 -5.83
N MET A 142 11.86 -11.74 -4.53
CA MET A 142 12.85 -10.78 -4.00
C MET A 142 14.30 -11.23 -4.31
N ARG A 143 14.57 -12.54 -4.28
CA ARG A 143 15.87 -13.14 -4.65
C ARG A 143 16.11 -13.20 -6.16
N ASN A 144 15.04 -13.06 -6.96
CA ASN A 144 15.05 -13.37 -8.39
C ASN A 144 15.60 -14.78 -8.68
N GLU A 145 15.19 -15.75 -7.85
CA GLU A 145 15.64 -17.13 -7.89
C GLU A 145 14.51 -18.05 -7.43
N PHE A 146 14.28 -19.12 -8.17
CA PHE A 146 13.32 -20.15 -7.76
C PHE A 146 14.05 -21.23 -6.96
N ASP A 147 13.79 -21.28 -5.66
CA ASP A 147 14.19 -22.38 -4.78
C ASP A 147 12.97 -23.24 -4.39
N PRO A 148 12.90 -24.51 -4.82
CA PRO A 148 11.86 -25.45 -4.41
C PRO A 148 11.81 -25.69 -2.88
N GLY A 149 12.95 -25.54 -2.20
CA GLY A 149 13.10 -25.69 -0.75
C GLY A 149 12.66 -24.47 0.06
N MET A 150 12.37 -23.34 -0.60
CA MET A 150 12.10 -22.06 0.08
C MET A 150 10.96 -22.14 1.09
N LYS A 151 9.91 -22.93 0.80
CA LYS A 151 8.78 -23.12 1.72
C LYS A 151 9.24 -23.68 3.08
N ALA A 152 10.11 -24.69 3.06
CA ALA A 152 10.63 -25.30 4.28
C ALA A 152 11.60 -24.35 5.01
N SER A 153 12.44 -23.64 4.25
CA SER A 153 13.36 -22.63 4.78
C SER A 153 12.61 -21.51 5.51
N VAL A 154 11.57 -20.95 4.89
CA VAL A 154 10.71 -19.92 5.48
C VAL A 154 10.03 -20.43 6.76
N ALA A 155 9.44 -21.63 6.73
CA ALA A 155 8.79 -22.21 7.90
C ALA A 155 9.78 -22.39 9.08
N ASN A 156 11.01 -22.83 8.81
CA ASN A 156 12.04 -22.98 9.84
C ASN A 156 12.49 -21.65 10.42
N VAL A 157 12.68 -20.62 9.58
CA VAL A 157 13.05 -19.27 10.03
C VAL A 157 11.94 -18.68 10.90
N LEU A 158 10.68 -18.76 10.46
CA LEU A 158 9.54 -18.21 11.19
C LEU A 158 9.36 -18.84 12.58
N LYS A 159 9.57 -20.16 12.72
CA LYS A 159 9.51 -20.86 14.02
C LYS A 159 10.50 -20.33 15.06
N GLY A 160 11.65 -19.81 14.63
CA GLY A 160 12.65 -19.21 15.51
C GLY A 160 12.57 -17.69 15.62
N ALA A 161 11.72 -17.04 14.82
CA ALA A 161 11.68 -15.58 14.69
C ALA A 161 10.96 -14.92 15.86
N ARG A 162 11.62 -13.93 16.48
CA ARG A 162 10.98 -13.09 17.52
C ARG A 162 10.15 -11.94 16.96
N PHE A 163 10.23 -11.65 15.68
CA PHE A 163 9.50 -10.53 15.05
C PHE A 163 8.18 -10.95 14.43
N ALA A 164 7.89 -12.25 14.38
CA ALA A 164 6.68 -12.81 13.78
C ALA A 164 5.91 -13.64 14.82
N LEU A 165 4.61 -13.79 14.61
CA LEU A 165 3.75 -14.65 15.42
C LEU A 165 2.89 -15.52 14.49
N GLU A 166 2.84 -16.81 14.77
CA GLU A 166 1.92 -17.74 14.10
C GLU A 166 0.54 -17.61 14.74
N ILE A 167 -0.46 -17.19 13.98
CA ILE A 167 -1.81 -16.94 14.52
C ILE A 167 -2.74 -18.13 14.30
N VAL A 168 -2.57 -18.83 13.19
CA VAL A 168 -3.16 -20.14 12.86
C VAL A 168 -2.10 -20.95 12.11
N PRO A 169 -2.22 -22.29 12.02
CA PRO A 169 -1.18 -23.11 11.40
C PRO A 169 -0.76 -22.59 10.02
N ASP A 170 0.55 -22.40 9.85
CA ASP A 170 1.19 -21.86 8.64
C ASP A 170 0.79 -20.42 8.26
N VAL A 171 0.17 -19.63 9.14
CA VAL A 171 -0.18 -18.21 8.89
C VAL A 171 0.46 -17.30 9.91
N TRP A 172 1.23 -16.34 9.42
CA TRP A 172 2.14 -15.53 10.21
C TRP A 172 1.87 -14.04 10.00
N VAL A 173 2.03 -13.26 11.07
CA VAL A 173 1.93 -11.79 11.05
C VAL A 173 3.12 -11.19 11.78
N HIS A 174 3.52 -9.97 11.42
CA HIS A 174 4.58 -9.25 12.13
C HIS A 174 4.08 -8.75 13.49
N GLN A 175 4.90 -8.88 14.54
CA GLN A 175 4.52 -8.53 15.92
C GLN A 175 4.25 -7.03 16.11
N ASN A 176 4.85 -6.15 15.28
CA ASN A 176 4.60 -4.70 15.33
C ASN A 176 3.14 -4.30 15.10
N PHE A 177 2.31 -5.15 14.51
CA PHE A 177 0.89 -4.89 14.30
C PHE A 177 0.01 -5.46 15.40
N LEU A 178 0.61 -6.12 16.39
CA LEU A 178 -0.08 -6.77 17.48
C LEU A 178 0.14 -6.00 18.78
N LEU A 179 -0.79 -6.14 19.72
CA LEU A 179 -0.61 -5.58 21.05
C LEU A 179 0.54 -6.28 21.79
N SER A 180 1.54 -5.50 22.20
CA SER A 180 2.54 -5.89 23.18
C SER A 180 1.98 -5.70 24.60
N THR A 181 1.95 -6.78 25.39
CA THR A 181 1.43 -6.80 26.77
C THR A 181 2.53 -6.90 27.82
N GLY A 182 3.73 -6.38 27.53
CA GLY A 182 4.84 -6.40 28.48
C GLY A 182 4.63 -5.49 29.69
N ALA A 183 3.79 -4.47 29.55
CA ALA A 183 3.58 -3.46 30.58
C ALA A 183 2.43 -3.81 31.56
N PRO A 184 2.59 -3.50 32.86
CA PRO A 184 1.62 -3.84 33.90
C PRO A 184 0.46 -2.85 34.06
N LYS A 185 0.52 -1.68 33.40
CA LYS A 185 -0.47 -0.60 33.52
C LYS A 185 -0.93 -0.13 32.14
N ASP A 186 -2.20 0.26 32.04
CA ASP A 186 -2.80 0.73 30.80
C ASP A 186 -2.06 1.93 30.19
N GLU A 187 -1.67 2.91 31.00
CA GLU A 187 -0.89 4.08 30.53
C GLU A 187 0.40 3.69 29.81
N LEU A 188 1.10 2.67 30.33
CA LEU A 188 2.32 2.15 29.72
C LEU A 188 2.01 1.33 28.48
N LEU A 189 0.93 0.53 28.48
CA LEU A 189 0.49 -0.21 27.30
C LEU A 189 0.14 0.74 26.14
N ILE A 190 -0.56 1.84 26.43
CA ILE A 190 -0.92 2.87 25.47
C ILE A 190 0.34 3.44 24.82
N ARG A 191 1.29 3.90 25.64
CA ARG A 191 2.55 4.51 25.17
C ARG A 191 3.45 3.53 24.42
N GLU A 192 3.64 2.31 24.93
CA GLU A 192 4.51 1.30 24.30
C GLU A 192 3.98 0.83 22.94
N ASN A 193 2.66 0.84 22.76
CA ASN A 193 2.04 0.42 21.51
C ASN A 193 1.76 1.59 20.55
N GLY A 194 1.95 2.83 21.01
CA GLY A 194 1.67 4.05 20.24
C GLY A 194 0.18 4.31 20.01
N LEU A 195 -0.67 3.85 20.94
CA LEU A 195 -2.13 4.00 20.83
C LEU A 195 -2.59 5.44 21.01
N ASP A 196 -1.82 6.25 21.72
CA ASP A 196 -2.06 7.68 21.93
C ASP A 196 -2.04 8.50 20.64
N LYS A 197 -1.36 7.99 19.61
CA LYS A 197 -1.26 8.60 18.28
C LYS A 197 -2.34 8.13 17.30
N ASP A 198 -3.14 7.14 17.68
CA ASP A 198 -4.22 6.62 16.87
C ASP A 198 -5.48 7.49 17.12
N PRO A 199 -6.00 8.21 16.11
CA PRO A 199 -7.09 9.17 16.30
C PRO A 199 -8.38 8.50 16.78
N ASP A 200 -8.64 7.27 16.32
CA ASP A 200 -9.83 6.51 16.73
C ASP A 200 -9.71 5.99 18.17
N PHE A 201 -8.48 5.82 18.67
CA PHE A 201 -8.25 5.28 20.01
C PHE A 201 -8.79 6.19 21.11
N GLN A 202 -8.61 7.51 21.02
CA GLN A 202 -9.04 8.43 22.07
C GLN A 202 -10.56 8.42 22.24
N GLY A 203 -11.31 8.53 21.13
CA GLY A 203 -12.77 8.45 21.14
C GLY A 203 -13.28 7.10 21.66
N LEU A 204 -12.64 6.00 21.26
CA LEU A 204 -12.97 4.69 21.80
C LEU A 204 -12.65 4.56 23.29
N PHE A 205 -11.52 5.08 23.74
CA PHE A 205 -11.07 4.95 25.12
C PHE A 205 -12.01 5.65 26.10
N GLU A 206 -12.56 6.79 25.68
CA GLU A 206 -13.51 7.59 26.47
C GLU A 206 -14.94 7.09 26.40
N PHE A 207 -15.41 6.67 25.21
CA PHE A 207 -16.85 6.47 24.96
C PHE A 207 -17.27 5.03 24.66
N ALA A 208 -16.34 4.10 24.38
CA ALA A 208 -16.73 2.75 24.01
C ALA A 208 -17.22 1.94 25.23
N GLU A 209 -18.48 1.48 25.17
CA GLU A 209 -19.04 0.53 26.12
C GLU A 209 -18.94 -0.89 25.58
N ILE A 210 -17.95 -1.65 26.08
CA ILE A 210 -17.74 -3.03 25.65
C ILE A 210 -18.57 -3.97 26.51
N THR A 211 -19.48 -4.71 25.88
CA THR A 211 -20.33 -5.70 26.57
C THR A 211 -19.85 -7.13 26.34
N LYS A 212 -19.15 -7.39 25.23
CA LYS A 212 -18.60 -8.72 24.92
C LYS A 212 -17.31 -8.99 25.68
N LYS A 213 -16.98 -10.28 25.78
CA LYS A 213 -15.76 -10.78 26.44
C LYS A 213 -14.85 -11.57 25.49
N ASP A 214 -15.40 -12.05 24.38
CA ASP A 214 -14.61 -12.74 23.37
C ASP A 214 -14.02 -11.74 22.35
N PRO A 215 -12.82 -11.98 21.81
CA PRO A 215 -12.14 -11.03 20.92
C PRO A 215 -12.94 -10.61 19.68
N ALA A 216 -13.68 -11.55 19.08
CA ALA A 216 -14.47 -11.26 17.87
C ALA A 216 -15.65 -10.34 18.19
N GLY A 217 -16.37 -10.61 19.28
CA GLY A 217 -17.47 -9.77 19.77
C GLY A 217 -17.00 -8.36 20.11
N ILE A 218 -15.85 -8.23 20.79
CA ILE A 218 -15.26 -6.93 21.12
C ILE A 218 -14.89 -6.15 19.86
N ALA A 219 -14.17 -6.78 18.93
CA ALA A 219 -13.78 -6.16 17.66
C ALA A 219 -15.00 -5.66 16.87
N LYS A 220 -16.07 -6.46 16.85
CA LYS A 220 -17.32 -6.09 16.18
C LYS A 220 -17.98 -4.88 16.83
N GLU A 221 -18.13 -4.84 18.16
CA GLU A 221 -18.71 -3.68 18.85
C GLU A 221 -17.89 -2.40 18.59
N LEU A 222 -16.56 -2.49 18.59
CA LEU A 222 -15.68 -1.35 18.32
C LEU A 222 -15.80 -0.84 16.87
N MET A 223 -15.82 -1.75 15.88
CA MET A 223 -15.97 -1.38 14.46
C MET A 223 -17.39 -0.89 14.13
N GLU A 224 -18.42 -1.40 14.81
CA GLU A 224 -19.79 -0.89 14.71
C GLU A 224 -19.91 0.51 15.32
N PHE A 225 -19.18 0.78 16.41
CA PHE A 225 -19.15 2.10 17.04
C PHE A 225 -18.43 3.15 16.18
N THR A 226 -17.27 2.81 15.61
CA THR A 226 -16.47 3.73 14.79
C THR A 226 -16.96 3.82 13.34
N GLY A 227 -17.65 2.79 12.85
CA GLY A 227 -18.10 2.71 11.46
C GLY A 227 -16.97 2.44 10.45
N GLY A 228 -15.77 2.07 10.90
CA GLY A 228 -14.58 1.98 10.06
C GLY A 228 -13.59 0.88 10.44
N PRO A 229 -12.50 0.76 9.65
CA PRO A 229 -11.40 -0.15 9.97
C PRO A 229 -10.68 0.28 11.24
N LEU A 230 -10.24 -0.69 12.06
CA LEU A 230 -9.48 -0.46 13.28
C LEU A 230 -8.18 -1.24 13.30
N SER A 231 -7.16 -0.68 13.94
CA SER A 231 -5.88 -1.37 14.12
C SER A 231 -6.03 -2.56 15.08
N GLN A 232 -5.34 -3.67 14.79
CA GLN A 232 -5.31 -4.86 15.65
C GLN A 232 -4.78 -4.55 17.06
N LYS A 233 -3.97 -3.51 17.21
CA LYS A 233 -3.49 -3.03 18.50
C LYS A 233 -4.60 -2.41 19.35
N VAL A 234 -5.43 -1.55 18.75
CA VAL A 234 -6.59 -0.95 19.43
C VAL A 234 -7.54 -2.06 19.89
N ILE A 235 -7.91 -2.98 18.99
CA ILE A 235 -8.77 -4.12 19.33
C ILE A 235 -8.15 -4.98 20.43
N GLY A 236 -6.84 -5.27 20.31
CA GLY A 236 -6.07 -6.00 21.30
C GLY A 236 -6.10 -5.34 22.67
N PHE A 237 -5.95 -4.01 22.73
CA PHE A 237 -5.96 -3.25 23.99
C PHE A 237 -7.30 -3.41 24.70
N PHE A 238 -8.40 -3.24 23.98
CA PHE A 238 -9.74 -3.39 24.55
C PHE A 238 -10.04 -4.83 24.97
N ALA A 239 -9.60 -5.82 24.20
CA ALA A 239 -9.68 -7.23 24.59
C ALA A 239 -8.85 -7.54 25.85
N HIS A 240 -7.65 -6.96 25.96
CA HIS A 240 -6.81 -7.06 27.16
C HIS A 240 -7.51 -6.44 28.36
N ARG A 241 -8.01 -5.21 28.23
CA ARG A 241 -8.72 -4.49 29.30
C ARG A 241 -9.96 -5.24 29.80
N ALA A 242 -10.72 -5.85 28.88
CA ALA A 242 -11.91 -6.63 29.23
C ALA A 242 -11.57 -7.95 29.95
N THR A 243 -10.47 -8.62 29.61
CA THR A 243 -10.06 -9.90 30.22
C THR A 243 -8.53 -10.03 30.37
N PRO A 244 -7.88 -9.34 31.32
CA PRO A 244 -6.42 -9.28 31.40
C PRO A 244 -5.77 -10.65 31.64
N GLN A 245 -6.32 -11.45 32.57
CA GLN A 245 -5.73 -12.74 32.96
C GLN A 245 -5.84 -13.82 31.88
N GLY A 246 -6.80 -13.70 30.96
CA GLY A 246 -7.05 -14.66 29.88
C GLY A 246 -6.57 -14.18 28.52
N PHE A 247 -5.97 -12.99 28.45
CA PHE A 247 -5.59 -12.36 27.20
C PHE A 247 -4.51 -13.17 26.48
N SER A 248 -4.64 -13.24 25.16
CA SER A 248 -3.63 -13.82 24.29
C SER A 248 -3.67 -13.10 22.96
N THR A 249 -2.57 -12.40 22.64
CA THR A 249 -2.39 -11.72 21.37
C THR A 249 -2.62 -12.65 20.18
N GLN A 250 -2.15 -13.90 20.28
CA GLN A 250 -2.35 -14.93 19.27
C GLN A 250 -3.84 -15.24 19.06
N LYS A 251 -4.61 -15.41 20.14
CA LYS A 251 -6.05 -15.71 20.05
C LYS A 251 -6.85 -14.55 19.45
N VAL A 252 -6.49 -13.31 19.79
CA VAL A 252 -7.11 -12.12 19.19
C VAL A 252 -6.84 -12.09 17.70
N ALA A 253 -5.57 -12.18 17.29
CA ALA A 253 -5.20 -12.16 15.88
C ALA A 253 -5.81 -13.33 15.09
N ALA A 254 -5.90 -14.52 15.70
CA ALA A 254 -6.58 -15.68 15.11
C ALA A 254 -8.08 -15.42 14.88
N ALA A 255 -8.77 -14.80 15.84
CA ALA A 255 -10.18 -14.44 15.72
C ALA A 255 -10.40 -13.40 14.62
N LEU A 256 -9.52 -12.40 14.53
CA LEU A 256 -9.57 -11.35 13.49
C LEU A 256 -9.20 -11.85 12.09
N ASN A 257 -8.63 -13.06 11.98
CA ASN A 257 -8.34 -13.71 10.71
C ASN A 257 -9.52 -14.55 10.18
N ASP A 258 -10.66 -14.61 10.88
CA ASP A 258 -11.88 -15.22 10.36
C ASP A 258 -12.48 -14.38 9.23
N ARG A 259 -12.21 -14.82 8.00
CA ARG A 259 -12.64 -14.12 6.77
C ARG A 259 -14.15 -14.13 6.53
N ALA A 260 -14.92 -14.91 7.29
CA ALA A 260 -16.38 -14.84 7.22
C ALA A 260 -16.94 -13.59 7.92
N VAL A 261 -16.19 -13.05 8.89
CA VAL A 261 -16.63 -11.93 9.73
C VAL A 261 -15.79 -10.68 9.49
N PHE A 262 -14.47 -10.87 9.35
CA PHE A 262 -13.49 -9.79 9.25
C PHE A 262 -12.75 -9.80 7.92
N GLN A 263 -12.25 -8.64 7.53
CA GLN A 263 -11.32 -8.47 6.42
C GLN A 263 -10.04 -7.85 6.99
N PRO A 264 -8.94 -8.63 7.10
CA PRO A 264 -7.63 -8.08 7.39
C PRO A 264 -7.18 -7.18 6.24
N LEU A 265 -6.76 -5.96 6.58
CA LEU A 265 -6.20 -4.98 5.66
C LEU A 265 -4.69 -4.86 5.90
N ILE A 266 -4.01 -4.09 5.06
CA ILE A 266 -2.61 -3.74 5.25
C ILE A 266 -2.37 -2.97 6.56
N SER A 267 -1.10 -2.86 6.96
CA SER A 267 -0.69 -2.04 8.10
C SER A 267 -1.35 -2.42 9.43
N GLY A 268 -1.82 -3.66 9.57
CA GLY A 268 -2.43 -4.18 10.79
C GLY A 268 -3.87 -3.74 11.02
N PHE A 269 -4.54 -3.14 10.04
CA PHE A 269 -5.96 -2.80 10.14
C PHE A 269 -6.85 -4.01 9.88
N VAL A 270 -8.07 -3.96 10.43
CA VAL A 270 -9.11 -4.96 10.22
C VAL A 270 -10.45 -4.22 10.12
N MET A 271 -11.33 -4.70 9.25
CA MET A 271 -12.70 -4.20 9.14
C MET A 271 -13.72 -5.34 9.15
N LEU A 272 -15.00 -5.01 9.32
CA LEU A 272 -16.07 -5.99 9.17
C LEU A 272 -16.34 -6.28 7.70
N GLN A 273 -16.60 -7.55 7.37
CA GLN A 273 -17.03 -7.95 6.02
C GLN A 273 -18.32 -7.21 5.60
N SER A 274 -19.23 -6.93 6.54
CA SER A 274 -20.47 -6.21 6.27
C SER A 274 -20.26 -4.75 5.85
N GLN A 275 -19.13 -4.14 6.19
CA GLN A 275 -18.80 -2.74 5.85
C GLN A 275 -18.13 -2.60 4.48
N LEU A 276 -17.76 -3.71 3.83
CA LEU A 276 -17.04 -3.67 2.55
C LEU A 276 -17.85 -3.02 1.42
N ALA A 277 -19.17 -3.19 1.41
CA ALA A 277 -20.02 -2.59 0.39
C ALA A 277 -20.01 -1.06 0.47
N ASP A 278 -20.15 -0.52 1.68
CA ASP A 278 -20.13 0.92 1.92
C ASP A 278 -18.75 1.51 1.59
N LEU A 279 -17.68 0.82 1.99
CA LEU A 279 -16.32 1.26 1.72
C LEU A 279 -15.98 1.28 0.22
N ARG A 280 -16.51 0.33 -0.56
CA ARG A 280 -16.41 0.38 -2.03
C ARG A 280 -17.08 1.62 -2.60
N GLY A 281 -18.27 1.97 -2.14
CA GLY A 281 -18.95 3.21 -2.56
C GLY A 281 -18.17 4.48 -2.20
N GLN A 282 -17.53 4.49 -1.03
CA GLN A 282 -16.61 5.57 -0.63
C GLN A 282 -15.39 5.65 -1.56
N VAL A 283 -14.80 4.52 -1.93
CA VAL A 283 -13.65 4.46 -2.85
C VAL A 283 -14.03 4.96 -4.24
N GLU A 284 -15.20 4.59 -4.76
CA GLU A 284 -15.67 5.11 -6.05
C GLU A 284 -15.85 6.63 -6.02
N SER A 285 -16.41 7.15 -4.92
CA SER A 285 -16.59 8.59 -4.71
C SER A 285 -15.24 9.31 -4.60
N PHE A 286 -14.32 8.77 -3.80
CA PHE A 286 -12.95 9.26 -3.64
C PHE A 286 -12.20 9.27 -4.97
N LEU A 287 -12.28 8.19 -5.76
CA LEU A 287 -11.61 8.11 -7.06
C LEU A 287 -12.23 9.04 -8.11
N ALA A 288 -13.50 9.41 -7.97
CA ALA A 288 -14.14 10.38 -8.85
C ALA A 288 -13.56 11.80 -8.68
N GLU A 289 -13.00 12.13 -7.51
CA GLU A 289 -12.30 13.40 -7.28
C GLU A 289 -11.01 13.51 -8.11
N PHE A 290 -10.40 12.37 -8.42
CA PHE A 290 -9.22 12.26 -9.29
C PHE A 290 -9.58 12.04 -10.76
N ALA A 291 -10.79 12.41 -11.19
CA ALA A 291 -11.15 12.46 -12.60
C ALA A 291 -10.25 13.47 -13.31
N GLY A 292 -9.14 12.99 -13.86
CA GLY A 292 -8.13 13.88 -14.41
C GLY A 292 -8.52 14.45 -15.78
N PRO A 293 -7.61 15.21 -16.39
CA PRO A 293 -7.89 15.94 -17.60
C PRO A 293 -8.22 14.97 -18.73
N LYS A 294 -9.50 14.93 -19.11
CA LYS A 294 -9.91 14.27 -20.34
C LYS A 294 -9.26 15.02 -21.50
N LEU A 295 -8.47 14.33 -22.31
CA LEU A 295 -8.08 14.85 -23.63
C LEU A 295 -9.37 15.20 -24.38
N SER A 296 -9.59 16.49 -24.62
CA SER A 296 -10.75 16.93 -25.38
C SER A 296 -10.68 16.33 -26.79
N ASN A 297 -11.82 16.15 -27.44
CA ASN A 297 -11.86 15.70 -28.83
C ASN A 297 -11.02 16.61 -29.75
N ASP A 298 -10.97 17.91 -29.45
CA ASP A 298 -10.18 18.87 -30.22
C ASP A 298 -8.67 18.65 -30.02
N ALA A 299 -8.21 18.46 -28.78
CA ALA A 299 -6.81 18.15 -28.48
C ALA A 299 -6.39 16.84 -29.15
N MET A 300 -7.26 15.83 -29.15
CA MET A 300 -7.01 14.55 -29.83
C MET A 300 -6.85 14.75 -31.34
N GLN A 301 -7.71 15.56 -31.96
CA GLN A 301 -7.60 15.86 -33.39
C GLN A 301 -6.28 16.57 -33.73
N GLU A 302 -5.81 17.46 -32.86
CA GLU A 302 -4.51 18.11 -33.01
C GLU A 302 -3.36 17.11 -32.91
N LEU A 303 -3.38 16.20 -31.94
CA LEU A 303 -2.37 15.15 -31.78
C LEU A 303 -2.32 14.21 -33.00
N LEU A 304 -3.47 13.82 -33.56
CA LEU A 304 -3.53 13.00 -34.78
C LEU A 304 -3.09 13.75 -36.05
N LYS A 305 -3.10 15.09 -36.05
CA LYS A 305 -2.58 15.91 -37.17
C LYS A 305 -1.07 16.07 -37.12
N GLN A 306 -0.43 15.79 -35.97
CA GLN A 306 1.03 15.88 -35.87
C GLN A 306 1.70 14.88 -36.81
N LYS A 307 2.67 15.35 -37.58
CA LYS A 307 3.44 14.48 -38.49
C LYS A 307 4.47 13.70 -37.70
N ILE A 308 4.33 12.38 -37.71
CA ILE A 308 5.35 11.45 -37.21
C ILE A 308 5.94 10.64 -38.35
N LEU A 309 7.20 10.24 -38.22
CA LEU A 309 7.84 9.36 -39.18
C LEU A 309 7.27 7.94 -39.03
N PRO A 310 7.11 7.16 -40.12
CA PRO A 310 6.65 5.77 -40.01
C PRO A 310 7.50 4.90 -39.08
N SER A 311 8.80 5.18 -38.97
CA SER A 311 9.73 4.49 -38.06
C SER A 311 9.51 4.81 -36.58
N GLN A 312 8.77 5.86 -36.27
CA GLN A 312 8.45 6.27 -34.89
C GLN A 312 7.12 5.68 -34.42
N VAL A 313 6.28 5.16 -35.32
CA VAL A 313 4.98 4.57 -34.97
C VAL A 313 5.18 3.37 -34.06
N VAL A 314 4.52 3.39 -32.90
CA VAL A 314 4.54 2.26 -31.96
C VAL A 314 3.26 1.46 -32.18
N ALA A 315 3.39 0.26 -32.75
CA ALA A 315 2.26 -0.63 -32.94
C ALA A 315 1.70 -1.08 -31.57
N PRO A 316 0.36 -1.08 -31.38
CA PRO A 316 -0.24 -1.62 -30.18
C PRO A 316 0.03 -3.12 -30.08
N ARG A 317 0.15 -3.62 -28.86
CA ARG A 317 0.32 -5.05 -28.60
C ARG A 317 -1.02 -5.78 -28.77
N GLN A 318 -0.97 -7.08 -29.03
CA GLN A 318 -2.18 -7.86 -29.27
C GLN A 318 -3.12 -7.89 -28.05
N ASP A 319 -2.56 -8.00 -26.85
CA ASP A 319 -3.30 -7.95 -25.58
C ASP A 319 -3.99 -6.60 -25.35
N GLU A 320 -3.38 -5.49 -25.78
CA GLU A 320 -4.00 -4.16 -25.74
C GLU A 320 -5.22 -4.11 -26.67
N LEU A 321 -5.09 -4.62 -27.91
CA LEU A 321 -6.22 -4.70 -28.85
C LEU A 321 -7.36 -5.59 -28.35
N ASP A 322 -7.05 -6.70 -27.69
CA ASP A 322 -8.06 -7.61 -27.13
C ASP A 322 -8.81 -6.94 -25.95
N GLN A 323 -8.13 -6.14 -25.13
CA GLN A 323 -8.78 -5.34 -24.08
C GLN A 323 -9.73 -4.29 -24.67
N LEU A 324 -9.36 -3.64 -25.78
CA LEU A 324 -10.24 -2.69 -26.46
C LEU A 324 -11.49 -3.35 -27.00
N LYS A 325 -11.37 -4.56 -27.56
CA LYS A 325 -12.53 -5.34 -28.01
C LYS A 325 -13.46 -5.69 -26.84
N GLY A 326 -12.91 -5.95 -25.66
CA GLY A 326 -13.67 -6.13 -24.42
C GLY A 326 -14.46 -4.88 -24.03
N LEU A 327 -13.79 -3.71 -24.05
CA LEU A 327 -14.41 -2.43 -23.71
C LEU A 327 -15.53 -2.03 -24.67
N ALA A 328 -15.31 -2.17 -25.98
CA ALA A 328 -16.32 -1.84 -26.97
C ALA A 328 -17.56 -2.74 -26.87
N LYS A 329 -17.38 -4.03 -26.54
CA LYS A 329 -18.52 -4.94 -26.29
C LYS A 329 -19.33 -4.56 -25.06
N GLY A 330 -18.69 -4.00 -24.03
CA GLY A 330 -19.36 -3.55 -22.81
C GLY A 330 -19.98 -2.15 -22.89
N ALA A 331 -19.74 -1.42 -23.99
CA ALA A 331 -20.18 -0.04 -24.14
C ALA A 331 -21.59 0.13 -24.72
N ASP A 332 -22.35 -0.96 -24.93
CA ASP A 332 -23.73 -0.97 -25.43
C ASP A 332 -23.97 -0.05 -26.66
N GLY A 333 -23.01 -0.03 -27.58
CA GLY A 333 -23.07 0.76 -28.82
C GLY A 333 -22.56 2.20 -28.72
N ALA A 334 -22.04 2.63 -27.56
CA ALA A 334 -21.32 3.88 -27.44
C ALA A 334 -19.94 3.79 -28.16
N PRO A 335 -19.53 4.80 -28.94
CA PRO A 335 -18.24 4.78 -29.62
C PRO A 335 -17.07 4.72 -28.64
N LEU A 336 -16.08 3.88 -28.96
CA LEU A 336 -14.78 3.87 -28.32
C LEU A 336 -13.99 5.13 -28.73
N GLU A 337 -13.67 5.98 -27.77
CA GLU A 337 -12.88 7.20 -28.00
C GLU A 337 -11.39 6.94 -27.77
N LEU A 338 -10.55 7.21 -28.78
CA LEU A 338 -9.10 7.02 -28.69
C LEU A 338 -8.46 7.85 -27.57
N ALA A 339 -8.99 9.04 -27.29
CA ALA A 339 -8.52 9.90 -26.21
C ALA A 339 -8.61 9.17 -24.85
N SER A 340 -9.79 8.62 -24.55
CA SER A 340 -10.02 7.83 -23.34
C SER A 340 -9.22 6.53 -23.37
N VAL A 341 -9.09 5.89 -24.53
CA VAL A 341 -8.30 4.67 -24.66
C VAL A 341 -6.82 4.88 -24.36
N VAL A 342 -6.19 5.92 -24.89
CA VAL A 342 -4.75 6.09 -24.72
C VAL A 342 -4.41 6.51 -23.29
N LEU A 343 -5.26 7.33 -22.66
CA LEU A 343 -5.07 7.72 -21.25
C LEU A 343 -5.45 6.58 -20.30
N ASP A 344 -6.63 5.96 -20.49
CA ASP A 344 -7.15 4.98 -19.54
C ASP A 344 -6.65 3.57 -19.85
N VAL A 345 -6.60 3.13 -21.10
CA VAL A 345 -6.23 1.74 -21.47
C VAL A 345 -4.74 1.56 -21.68
N LEU A 346 -4.09 2.54 -22.29
CA LEU A 346 -2.64 2.48 -22.48
C LEU A 346 -1.87 3.16 -21.34
N GLU A 347 -2.58 3.74 -20.36
CA GLU A 347 -2.05 4.33 -19.13
C GLU A 347 -0.94 5.36 -19.42
N MET A 348 -1.15 6.17 -20.47
CA MET A 348 -0.21 7.19 -20.92
C MET A 348 -0.59 8.56 -20.37
N GLU A 349 0.39 9.36 -19.99
CA GLU A 349 0.17 10.75 -19.61
C GLU A 349 0.13 11.65 -20.85
N ALA A 350 -0.50 12.82 -20.71
CA ALA A 350 -0.60 13.81 -21.78
C ALA A 350 0.77 14.34 -22.23
N ASP A 351 1.79 14.27 -21.36
CA ASP A 351 3.17 14.68 -21.60
C ASP A 351 4.13 13.51 -21.91
N ASP A 352 3.64 12.26 -21.97
CA ASP A 352 4.48 11.12 -22.36
C ASP A 352 5.01 11.34 -23.79
N PRO A 353 6.34 11.36 -24.02
CA PRO A 353 6.91 11.57 -25.35
C PRO A 353 6.50 10.47 -26.36
N LYS A 354 6.02 9.32 -25.89
CA LYS A 354 5.50 8.24 -26.72
C LYS A 354 4.02 8.37 -27.04
N LEU A 355 3.30 9.33 -26.45
CA LEU A 355 1.84 9.49 -26.60
C LEU A 355 1.44 9.57 -28.06
N VAL A 356 2.03 10.51 -28.80
CA VAL A 356 1.71 10.72 -30.22
C VAL A 356 2.11 9.50 -31.07
N PRO A 357 3.34 8.95 -30.98
CA PRO A 357 3.70 7.68 -31.60
C PRO A 357 2.72 6.52 -31.39
N THR A 358 2.26 6.34 -30.15
CA THR A 358 1.35 5.25 -29.76
C THR A 358 -0.08 5.51 -30.22
N LEU A 359 -0.57 6.76 -30.13
CA LEU A 359 -1.89 7.15 -30.62
C LEU A 359 -2.03 6.90 -32.12
N HIS A 360 -1.04 7.27 -32.92
CA HIS A 360 -1.03 7.00 -34.36
C HIS A 360 -0.96 5.51 -34.67
N GLY A 361 -0.12 4.75 -33.95
CA GLY A 361 -0.03 3.30 -34.13
C GLY A 361 -1.33 2.58 -33.80
N LEU A 362 -2.02 3.01 -32.74
CA LEU A 362 -3.33 2.50 -32.38
C LEU A 362 -4.40 2.87 -33.42
N ASN A 363 -4.44 4.13 -33.85
CA ASN A 363 -5.37 4.59 -34.89
C ASN A 363 -5.19 3.82 -36.21
N ASP A 364 -3.95 3.56 -36.61
CA ASP A 364 -3.63 2.78 -37.80
C ASP A 364 -4.03 1.30 -37.65
N ALA A 365 -3.82 0.72 -36.45
CA ALA A 365 -4.21 -0.66 -36.18
C ALA A 365 -5.73 -0.84 -36.23
N LEU A 366 -6.50 0.04 -35.58
CA LEU A 366 -7.97 -0.02 -35.58
C LEU A 366 -8.57 0.23 -36.96
N ARG A 367 -8.01 1.16 -37.76
CA ARG A 367 -8.46 1.38 -39.15
C ARG A 367 -8.27 0.18 -40.07
N ARG A 368 -7.27 -0.67 -39.77
CA ARG A 368 -6.94 -1.85 -40.58
C ARG A 368 -7.66 -3.11 -40.11
N ASP A 369 -8.12 -3.15 -38.87
CA ASP A 369 -8.85 -4.29 -38.32
C ASP A 369 -10.33 -4.21 -38.77
N PRO A 370 -10.82 -5.18 -39.56
CA PRO A 370 -12.18 -5.17 -40.09
C PRO A 370 -13.26 -5.30 -39.00
N ALA A 371 -12.89 -5.65 -37.76
CA ALA A 371 -13.80 -5.70 -36.64
C ALA A 371 -14.23 -4.31 -36.13
N TRP A 372 -13.58 -3.23 -36.59
CA TRP A 372 -13.83 -1.87 -36.14
C TRP A 372 -14.34 -0.97 -37.27
N LEU A 373 -15.34 -0.15 -36.97
CA LEU A 373 -15.88 0.84 -37.89
C LEU A 373 -15.59 2.26 -37.39
N PRO A 374 -14.89 3.11 -38.18
CA PRO A 374 -14.65 4.49 -37.78
C PRO A 374 -15.97 5.27 -37.79
N SER A 375 -16.35 5.84 -36.65
CA SER A 375 -17.55 6.67 -36.49
C SER A 375 -17.23 8.17 -36.41
N GLY A 376 -15.94 8.53 -36.27
CA GLY A 376 -15.44 9.90 -36.24
C GLY A 376 -13.91 9.94 -36.12
N VAL A 377 -13.34 11.14 -36.06
CA VAL A 377 -11.87 11.28 -35.88
C VAL A 377 -11.50 10.75 -34.49
N GLY A 378 -10.73 9.66 -34.46
CA GLY A 378 -10.37 8.97 -33.21
C GLY A 378 -11.53 8.28 -32.50
N ARG A 379 -12.60 7.91 -33.22
CA ARG A 379 -13.76 7.19 -32.67
C ARG A 379 -14.09 5.95 -33.48
N TYR A 380 -14.34 4.84 -32.80
CA TYR A 380 -14.58 3.52 -33.40
C TYR A 380 -15.79 2.82 -32.76
N ILE A 381 -16.51 2.02 -33.54
CA ILE A 381 -17.62 1.15 -33.10
C ILE A 381 -17.27 -0.30 -33.42
#